data_AF-A0A949Y0H5-F1
#
_entry.id   AF-A0A949Y0H5-F1
#
_cell.length_a   1.000
_cell.length_b   1.000
_cell.length_c   1.000
_cell.angle_alpha   90.00
_cell.angle_beta   90.00
_cell.angle_gamma   90.00
#
_symmetry.space_group_name_H-M   'P 1'
#
loop_
_entity.id
_entity.type
_entity.pdbx_description
1 polymer ?
#
loop_
_entity_poly.entity_id
_entity_poly.type
_entity_poly.pdbx_seq_one_letter_code
_entity_poly.pdbx_strand_id
1 'polypeptide(L)'
;MKPIPHRHHAAGKRKIRRRLDRPITAPAIDPVITASNIHYEVADKIRAIPCGGIGAIHLMVRKLGLAEAIDANIHLLKFHFPYHESDHVLNFAYNQ
;
A
#
# COMPACT_ATOMS: atom_id res chain seq x y z
N MET A 1 23.93 -27.23 -5.86
CA MET A 1 22.72 -26.53 -5.39
C MET A 1 22.31 -27.13 -4.05
N LYS A 2 22.34 -26.38 -2.94
CA LYS A 2 21.98 -26.95 -1.62
C LYS A 2 20.46 -27.14 -1.53
N PRO A 3 19.94 -28.32 -1.15
CA PRO A 3 18.50 -28.54 -1.06
C PRO A 3 17.90 -27.67 0.06
N ILE A 4 16.88 -26.88 -0.28
CA ILE A 4 16.16 -26.05 0.69
C ILE A 4 15.42 -27.00 1.65
N PRO A 5 15.64 -26.94 2.97
CA PRO A 5 15.04 -27.89 3.89
C PRO A 5 13.51 -27.70 3.97
N HIS A 6 12.76 -28.59 3.30
CA HIS A 6 11.30 -28.54 3.13
C HIS A 6 10.51 -28.54 4.46
N ARG A 7 11.09 -29.01 5.57
CA ARG A 7 10.43 -29.08 6.89
C ARG A 7 10.12 -27.69 7.48
N HIS A 8 11.04 -26.73 7.35
CA HIS A 8 10.83 -25.35 7.83
C HIS A 8 9.75 -24.64 7.00
N HIS A 9 9.71 -24.93 5.70
CA HIS A 9 8.71 -24.37 4.79
C HIS A 9 7.29 -24.87 5.12
N ALA A 10 7.13 -26.16 5.47
CA ALA A 10 5.84 -26.71 5.84
C ALA A 10 5.30 -26.10 7.15
N ALA A 11 6.16 -25.91 8.16
CA ALA A 11 5.78 -25.25 9.41
C ALA A 11 5.40 -23.78 9.20
N GLY A 12 6.17 -23.06 8.38
CA GLY A 12 5.88 -21.69 7.99
C GLY A 12 4.52 -21.56 7.29
N LYS A 13 4.25 -22.42 6.30
CA LYS A 13 2.96 -22.47 5.60
C LYS A 13 1.78 -22.69 6.54
N ARG A 14 1.90 -23.61 7.51
CA ARG A 14 0.84 -23.84 8.52
C ARG A 14 0.61 -22.61 9.40
N LYS A 15 1.67 -21.92 9.83
CA LYS A 15 1.57 -20.70 10.64
C LYS A 15 0.89 -19.57 9.86
N ILE A 16 1.21 -19.42 8.57
CA ILE A 16 0.57 -18.43 7.70
C ILE A 16 -0.92 -18.76 7.55
N ARG A 17 -1.28 -20.01 7.28
CA ARG A 17 -2.67 -20.43 7.12
C ARG A 17 -3.51 -20.12 8.36
N ARG A 18 -3.01 -20.49 9.55
CA ARG A 18 -3.66 -20.16 10.83
C ARG A 18 -3.86 -18.66 11.05
N ARG A 19 -2.93 -17.82 10.57
CA ARG A 19 -3.07 -16.35 10.67
C ARG A 19 -4.12 -15.82 9.70
N LEU A 20 -4.23 -16.44 8.53
CA LEU A 20 -5.21 -16.07 7.53
C LEU A 20 -6.63 -16.55 7.90
N ASP A 21 -6.76 -17.63 8.66
CA ASP A 21 -8.07 -18.15 9.12
C ASP A 21 -8.72 -17.28 10.22
N ARG A 22 -8.09 -16.18 10.65
CA ARG A 22 -8.61 -15.29 11.70
C ARG A 22 -9.70 -14.38 11.11
N PRO A 23 -10.86 -14.22 11.76
CA PRO A 23 -11.91 -13.34 11.27
C PRO A 23 -11.43 -11.89 11.23
N ILE A 24 -11.74 -11.20 10.14
CA ILE A 24 -11.45 -9.77 9.95
C ILE A 24 -12.49 -8.98 10.73
N THR A 25 -12.05 -8.13 11.65
CA THR A 25 -12.95 -7.40 12.54
C THR A 25 -13.29 -5.98 12.08
N ALA A 26 -12.61 -5.44 11.06
CA ALA A 26 -12.76 -4.06 10.60
C ALA A 26 -12.11 -3.82 9.21
N PRO A 27 -12.67 -4.36 8.11
CA PRO A 27 -12.19 -4.01 6.78
C PRO A 27 -12.37 -2.52 6.54
N ALA A 28 -11.35 -1.86 5.98
CA ALA A 28 -11.50 -0.50 5.49
C ALA A 28 -12.31 -0.54 4.19
N ILE A 29 -13.27 0.37 4.05
CA ILE A 29 -14.11 0.48 2.84
C ILE A 29 -13.40 1.35 1.79
N ASP A 30 -12.61 2.32 2.25
CA ASP A 30 -11.90 3.28 1.42
C ASP A 30 -10.37 3.14 1.57
N PRO A 31 -9.60 3.45 0.51
CA PRO A 31 -8.14 3.54 0.59
C PRO A 31 -7.70 4.48 1.71
N VAL A 32 -6.63 4.09 2.40
CA VAL A 32 -6.10 4.87 3.54
C VAL A 32 -5.43 6.14 3.05
N ILE A 33 -4.82 6.11 1.86
CA ILE A 33 -4.21 7.29 1.26
C ILE A 33 -5.29 8.04 0.45
N THR A 34 -5.98 8.98 1.10
CA THR A 34 -7.18 9.64 0.58
C THR A 34 -6.95 10.94 -0.21
N ALA A 35 -5.71 11.45 -0.23
CA ALA A 35 -5.34 12.78 -0.77
C ALA A 35 -6.13 13.98 -0.19
N SER A 36 -6.70 13.86 1.01
CA SER A 36 -7.46 14.94 1.63
C SER A 36 -6.56 15.93 2.38
N ASN A 37 -6.93 17.22 2.39
CA ASN A 37 -6.33 18.26 3.23
C ASN A 37 -4.81 18.44 3.08
N ILE A 38 -4.31 18.50 1.84
CA ILE A 38 -2.88 18.67 1.54
C ILE A 38 -2.48 20.13 1.75
N HIS A 39 -1.59 20.39 2.70
CA HIS A 39 -0.98 21.70 2.94
C HIS A 39 0.43 21.74 2.33
N TYR A 40 0.73 22.80 1.59
CA TYR A 40 2.07 23.06 1.07
C TYR A 40 2.69 24.22 1.84
N GLU A 41 3.91 24.00 2.35
CA GLU A 41 4.74 25.07 2.90
C GLU A 41 5.86 25.38 1.91
N VAL A 42 6.08 26.67 1.65
CA VAL A 42 7.11 27.16 0.73
C VAL A 42 8.11 28.00 1.54
N ALA A 43 9.39 27.62 1.52
CA ALA A 43 10.45 28.35 2.19
C ALA A 43 11.29 29.16 1.19
N ASP A 44 11.63 30.41 1.57
CA ASP A 44 12.42 31.36 0.75
C ASP A 44 13.87 30.88 0.46
N LYS A 45 14.39 29.93 1.25
CA LYS A 45 15.75 29.39 1.08
C LYS A 45 15.67 27.94 0.62
N ILE A 46 16.30 27.71 -0.54
CA ILE A 46 16.29 26.53 -1.41
C ILE A 46 16.84 25.29 -0.69
N ARG A 47 16.04 24.69 0.19
CA ARG A 47 16.18 23.28 0.54
C ARG A 47 14.87 22.60 0.18
N ALA A 48 14.80 22.15 -1.07
CA ALA A 48 13.69 21.32 -1.52
C ALA A 48 13.68 20.04 -0.68
N ILE A 49 12.51 19.68 -0.17
CA ILE A 49 12.30 18.37 0.45
C ILE A 49 12.09 17.38 -0.69
N PRO A 50 12.82 16.25 -0.75
CA PRO A 50 12.69 15.27 -1.83
C PRO A 50 11.25 14.79 -2.07
N CYS A 51 10.43 14.74 -1.01
CA CYS A 51 9.03 14.34 -1.05
C CYS A 51 8.02 15.50 -1.14
N GLY A 52 8.46 16.75 -1.33
CA GLY A 52 7.56 17.93 -1.34
C GLY A 52 6.47 17.90 -2.41
N GLY A 53 6.66 17.15 -3.50
CA GLY A 53 5.68 16.98 -4.57
C GLY A 53 4.69 15.83 -4.37
N ILE A 54 4.84 15.01 -3.33
CA ILE A 54 4.08 13.76 -3.17
C ILE A 54 2.57 14.01 -3.10
N GLY A 55 2.14 15.09 -2.43
CA GLY A 55 0.73 15.48 -2.39
C GLY A 55 0.16 15.81 -3.77
N ALA A 56 0.92 16.51 -4.61
CA ALA A 56 0.48 16.90 -5.94
C ALA A 56 0.38 15.70 -6.88
N ILE A 57 1.36 14.80 -6.81
CA ILE A 57 1.36 13.53 -7.55
C ILE A 57 0.21 12.65 -7.08
N HIS A 58 0.00 12.52 -5.77
CA HIS A 58 -1.06 11.68 -5.24
C HIS A 58 -2.46 12.23 -5.58
N LEU A 59 -2.64 13.56 -5.56
CA LEU A 59 -3.87 14.20 -6.05
C LEU A 59 -4.10 13.93 -7.55
N MET A 60 -3.04 13.97 -8.37
CA MET A 60 -3.14 13.62 -9.79
C MET A 60 -3.59 12.17 -9.99
N VAL A 61 -2.99 11.22 -9.26
CA VAL A 61 -3.35 9.80 -9.29
C VAL A 61 -4.84 9.59 -9.00
N ARG A 62 -5.38 10.27 -7.98
CA ARG A 62 -6.82 10.23 -7.64
C ARG A 62 -7.68 10.83 -8.75
N LYS A 63 -7.31 12.00 -9.29
CA LYS A 63 -8.06 12.65 -10.38
C LYS A 63 -8.11 11.84 -11.67
N LEU A 64 -7.09 11.05 -11.93
CA LEU A 64 -7.03 10.15 -13.09
C LEU A 64 -7.80 8.84 -12.87
N GLY A 65 -8.33 8.59 -11.67
CA GLY A 65 -8.97 7.33 -11.32
C GLY A 65 -7.99 6.15 -11.24
N LEU A 66 -6.68 6.42 -11.12
CA LEU A 66 -5.66 5.37 -11.17
C LEU A 66 -5.68 4.50 -9.91
N ALA A 67 -6.01 5.06 -8.75
CA ALA A 67 -6.15 4.29 -7.51
C ALA A 67 -7.31 3.29 -7.64
N GLU A 68 -8.46 3.76 -8.12
CA GLU A 68 -9.66 2.96 -8.37
C GLU A 68 -9.39 1.88 -9.44
N ALA A 69 -8.65 2.22 -10.49
CA ALA A 69 -8.26 1.26 -11.52
C ALA A 69 -7.33 0.16 -10.95
N ILE A 70 -6.41 0.51 -10.04
CA ILE A 70 -5.57 -0.49 -9.37
C ILE A 70 -6.43 -1.42 -8.52
N ASP A 71 -7.32 -0.87 -7.68
CA ASP A 71 -8.17 -1.67 -6.79
C ASP A 71 -9.14 -2.57 -7.56
N ALA A 72 -9.58 -2.15 -8.76
CA ALA A 72 -10.46 -2.93 -9.63
C ALA A 72 -9.74 -4.02 -10.43
N ASN A 73 -8.46 -3.86 -10.75
CA ASN A 73 -7.73 -4.78 -11.64
C ASN A 73 -6.72 -5.66 -10.92
N ILE A 74 -6.34 -5.31 -9.68
CA ILE A 74 -5.32 -6.01 -8.91
C ILE A 74 -5.96 -6.55 -7.63
N HIS A 75 -5.91 -7.88 -7.46
CA HIS A 75 -6.46 -8.56 -6.28
C HIS A 75 -5.38 -9.48 -5.68
N LEU A 76 -4.36 -8.85 -5.10
CA LEU A 76 -3.21 -9.56 -4.52
C LEU A 76 -3.37 -9.81 -3.03
N LEU A 77 -4.12 -8.93 -2.34
CA LEU A 77 -4.34 -9.09 -0.92
C LEU A 77 -5.41 -10.15 -0.69
N LYS A 78 -5.14 -11.01 0.29
CA LYS A 78 -6.17 -11.93 0.80
C LYS A 78 -7.19 -11.20 1.65
N PHE A 79 -6.77 -10.10 2.28
CA PHE A 79 -7.57 -9.29 3.18
C PHE A 79 -7.19 -7.82 3.02
N HIS A 80 -8.18 -6.97 2.82
CA HIS A 80 -8.04 -5.51 2.85
C HIS A 80 -8.10 -5.03 4.29
N PHE A 81 -6.95 -4.77 4.90
CA PHE A 81 -6.86 -4.34 6.29
C PHE A 81 -5.56 -3.57 6.59
N PRO A 82 -5.60 -2.27 6.91
CA PRO A 82 -6.56 -1.27 6.44
C PRO A 82 -6.32 -0.84 4.99
N TYR A 83 -5.26 -1.33 4.35
CA TYR A 83 -4.81 -0.87 3.04
C TYR A 83 -5.45 -1.63 1.88
N HIS A 84 -5.72 -0.90 0.80
CA HIS A 84 -6.12 -1.43 -0.50
C HIS A 84 -4.90 -1.73 -1.39
N GLU A 85 -5.08 -2.43 -2.50
CA GLU A 85 -3.99 -2.68 -3.46
C GLU A 85 -3.35 -1.38 -3.94
N SER A 86 -4.17 -0.35 -4.20
CA SER A 86 -3.72 0.98 -4.58
C SER A 86 -2.80 1.59 -3.53
N ASP A 87 -3.14 1.53 -2.24
CA ASP A 87 -2.31 2.03 -1.16
C ASP A 87 -0.93 1.36 -1.16
N HIS A 88 -0.86 0.04 -1.37
CA HIS A 88 0.42 -0.67 -1.38
C HIS A 88 1.26 -0.35 -2.61
N VAL A 89 0.64 -0.30 -3.79
CA VAL A 89 1.34 0.03 -5.04
C VAL A 89 1.87 1.46 -4.99
N LEU A 90 1.04 2.40 -4.56
CA LEU A 90 1.42 3.82 -4.47
C LEU A 90 2.47 4.03 -3.38
N ASN A 91 2.36 3.37 -2.23
CA ASN A 91 3.38 3.42 -1.19
C ASN A 91 4.73 2.86 -1.68
N PHE A 92 4.73 1.81 -2.51
CA PHE A 92 5.97 1.30 -3.12
C PHE A 92 6.55 2.30 -4.12
N ALA A 93 5.71 2.95 -4.94
CA ALA A 93 6.15 3.94 -5.92
C ALA A 93 6.70 5.23 -5.28
N TYR A 94 6.15 5.63 -4.13
CA TYR A 94 6.54 6.88 -3.46
C TYR A 94 7.81 6.78 -2.60
N ASN A 95 8.21 5.57 -2.18
CA ASN A 95 9.30 5.36 -1.24
C ASN A 95 10.54 4.68 -1.86
N GLN A 96 10.69 4.73 -3.18
CA GLN A 96 11.88 4.17 -3.84
C GLN A 96 13.11 5.07 -3.69
#